data_AF-A0A109IJW1-F1
#
_entry.id   AF-A0A109IJW1-F1
#
_cell.length_a   1.000
_cell.length_b   1.000
_cell.length_c   1.000
_cell.angle_alpha   90.00
_cell.angle_beta   90.00
_cell.angle_gamma   90.00
#
_symmetry.space_group_name_H-M   'P 1'
#
loop_
_entity.id
_entity.type
_entity.pdbx_description
1 polymer ?
#
loop_
_entity_poly.entity_id
_entity_poly.type
_entity_poly.pdbx_seq_one_letter_code
_entity_poly.pdbx_strand_id
1 'polypeptide(L)' 'MPMDEPISPALVIWTAHRVLAQHHEAPDGPPPLRRCFQCRDGECHMLTWAREVLRAHRQPPPLPH' A
#
# COMPACT_ATOMS: atom_id res chain seq x y z
N MET A 1 -10.82 2.57 28.02
CA MET A 1 -11.07 2.95 26.62
C MET A 1 -9.74 2.84 25.88
N PRO A 2 -9.60 2.06 24.79
CA PRO A 2 -8.39 2.17 23.99
C PRO A 2 -8.31 3.61 23.47
N MET A 3 -7.20 4.29 23.74
CA MET A 3 -6.94 5.62 23.24
C MET A 3 -6.67 5.47 21.74
N ASP A 4 -7.49 6.10 20.89
CA ASP A 4 -7.20 6.22 19.46
C ASP A 4 -5.90 7.03 19.31
N GLU A 5 -4.76 6.34 19.30
CA GLU A 5 -3.48 6.96 19.03
C GLU A 5 -3.56 7.65 17.66
N PRO A 6 -3.14 8.92 17.54
CA PRO A 6 -3.23 9.63 16.27
C PRO A 6 -2.36 8.89 15.25
N ILE A 7 -3.00 8.40 14.19
CA ILE A 7 -2.32 7.72 13.09
C ILE A 7 -1.41 8.74 12.41
N SER A 8 -0.10 8.64 12.64
CA SER A 8 0.87 9.54 12.04
C SER A 8 1.04 9.26 10.54
N PRO A 9 1.35 10.27 9.70
CA PRO A 9 1.65 10.06 8.29
C PRO A 9 2.77 9.03 8.05
N ALA A 10 3.77 9.00 8.94
CA ALA A 10 4.85 8.01 8.89
C ALA A 10 4.34 6.58 9.10
N LEU A 11 3.40 6.38 10.02
CA LEU A 11 2.78 5.08 10.25
C LEU A 11 1.95 4.63 9.03
N VAL A 12 1.23 5.54 8.38
CA VAL A 12 0.47 5.26 7.15
C VAL A 12 1.40 4.82 6.01
N ILE A 13 2.48 5.55 5.77
CA ILE A 13 3.49 5.22 4.75
C ILE A 13 4.14 3.87 5.04
N TRP A 14 4.58 3.64 6.28
CA TRP A 14 5.17 2.37 6.69
C TRP A 14 4.22 1.20 6.47
N THR A 15 2.93 1.40 6.78
CA THR A 15 1.89 0.39 6.59
C THR A 15 1.65 0.10 5.12
N ALA A 16 1.61 1.12 4.26
CA ALA A 16 1.52 0.94 2.80
C ALA A 16 2.72 0.15 2.23
N HIS A 17 3.94 0.41 2.72
CA HIS A 17 5.12 -0.38 2.36
C HIS A 17 5.03 -1.84 2.81
N ARG A 18 4.54 -2.10 4.03
CA ARG A 18 4.29 -3.46 4.54
C ARG A 18 3.30 -4.21 3.65
N VAL A 19 2.20 -3.56 3.28
CA VAL A 19 1.20 -4.16 2.38
C VAL A 19 1.84 -4.51 1.04
N LEU A 20 2.62 -3.61 0.42
CA LEU A 20 3.31 -3.93 -0.84
C LEU A 20 4.28 -5.11 -0.72
N ALA A 21 5.07 -5.17 0.36
CA ALA A 21 6.02 -6.26 0.59
C ALA A 21 5.32 -7.61 0.68
N GLN A 22 4.26 -7.70 1.48
CA GLN A 22 3.45 -8.92 1.62
C GLN A 22 2.85 -9.39 0.29
N HIS A 23 2.57 -8.48 -0.64
CA HIS A 23 2.05 -8.80 -1.97
C HIS A 23 3.15 -9.15 -2.99
N HIS A 24 4.37 -8.64 -2.79
CA HIS A 24 5.53 -8.97 -3.62
C HIS A 24 6.17 -10.31 -3.22
N GLU A 25 6.02 -10.73 -1.96
CA GLU A 25 6.57 -11.97 -1.40
C GLU A 25 5.84 -13.25 -1.84
N ALA A 26 4.91 -13.21 -2.80
CA ALA A 26 4.38 -14.42 -3.44
C ALA A 26 5.38 -14.90 -4.52
N PRO A 27 6.27 -15.89 -4.25
CA PRO A 27 7.43 -16.16 -5.09
C PRO A 27 7.13 -17.08 -6.28
N ASP A 28 6.01 -17.82 -6.25
CA ASP A 28 5.76 -18.97 -7.13
C ASP A 28 4.76 -18.68 -8.26
N GLY A 29 4.92 -17.56 -8.97
CA GLY A 29 4.06 -17.22 -10.12
C GLY A 29 4.79 -16.52 -11.26
N PRO A 30 4.59 -16.91 -12.54
CA PRO A 30 5.16 -16.18 -13.65
C PRO A 30 4.61 -14.74 -13.70
N PRO A 31 5.45 -13.72 -13.99
CA PRO A 31 4.97 -12.38 -14.29
C PRO A 31 4.00 -12.47 -15.49
N PRO A 32 2.81 -11.85 -15.45
CA PRO A 32 2.43 -10.64 -14.71
C PRO A 32 1.67 -10.89 -13.39
N LEU A 33 1.63 -12.12 -12.88
CA LEU A 33 0.69 -12.51 -11.83
C LEU A 33 1.30 -12.37 -10.43
N ARG A 34 1.59 -11.12 -10.03
CA ARG A 34 1.79 -10.72 -8.63
C ARG A 34 0.42 -10.74 -7.91
N ARG A 35 -0.12 -11.95 -7.71
CA ARG A 35 -1.47 -12.18 -7.17
C ARG A 35 -1.44 -12.07 -5.65
N CYS A 36 -2.34 -11.25 -5.10
CA CYS A 36 -2.64 -11.31 -3.68
C CYS A 36 -3.25 -12.68 -3.35
N PHE A 37 -2.62 -13.47 -2.49
CA PHE A 37 -3.14 -14.79 -2.07
C PHE A 37 -4.54 -14.68 -1.43
N GLN A 38 -4.84 -13.55 -0.79
CA GLN A 38 -6.12 -13.29 -0.15
C GLN A 38 -7.23 -12.89 -1.14
N CYS A 39 -6.88 -12.19 -2.22
CA CYS A 39 -7.88 -11.66 -3.17
C CYS A 39 -8.10 -12.54 -4.41
N ARG A 40 -7.31 -13.62 -4.60
CA ARG A 40 -7.52 -14.65 -5.65
C ARG A 40 -8.01 -14.09 -6.99
N ASP A 41 -7.27 -13.12 -7.55
CA ASP A 41 -7.55 -12.46 -8.84
C ASP A 41 -8.64 -11.37 -8.88
N GLY A 42 -9.26 -11.02 -7.74
CA GLY A 42 -10.07 -9.80 -7.60
C GLY A 42 -9.23 -8.52 -7.42
N GLU A 43 -9.89 -7.36 -7.47
CA GLU A 43 -9.26 -6.08 -7.13
C GLU A 43 -8.89 -6.05 -5.64
N CYS A 44 -7.60 -6.15 -5.33
CA CYS A 44 -7.13 -6.03 -3.95
C CYS A 44 -7.16 -4.56 -3.53
N HIS A 45 -8.24 -4.17 -2.87
CA HIS A 45 -8.44 -2.81 -2.34
C HIS A 45 -7.26 -2.35 -1.46
N MET A 46 -6.68 -3.25 -0.66
CA MET A 46 -5.52 -2.94 0.17
C MET A 46 -4.26 -2.63 -0.66
N LEU A 47 -4.04 -3.37 -1.75
CA LEU A 47 -2.93 -3.11 -2.67
C LEU A 47 -3.13 -1.79 -3.43
N THR A 48 -4.37 -1.51 -3.85
CA THR A 48 -4.74 -0.25 -4.50
C THR A 48 -4.51 0.93 -3.55
N TRP A 49 -5.02 0.85 -2.31
CA TRP A 49 -4.79 1.83 -1.25
C TRP A 49 -3.30 2.09 -1.01
N ALA A 50 -2.50 1.04 -0.84
CA ALA A 50 -1.06 1.18 -0.57
C ALA A 50 -0.33 1.90 -1.71
N ARG A 51 -0.71 1.62 -2.96
CA ARG A 51 -0.17 2.32 -4.15
C ARG A 51 -0.60 3.78 -4.22
N GLU A 52 -1.83 4.09 -3.84
CA GLU A 52 -2.34 5.46 -3.83
C GLU A 52 -1.69 6.30 -2.75
N VAL A 53 -1.59 5.79 -1.52
CA VAL A 53 -0.87 6.43 -0.41
C VAL A 53 0.55 6.79 -0.82
N LEU A 54 1.31 5.82 -1.34
CA LEU A 54 2.70 6.08 -1.72
C LEU A 54 2.84 7.01 -2.92
N ARG A 55 1.87 7.02 -3.85
CA ARG A 55 1.84 8.00 -4.95
C ARG A 55 1.59 9.41 -4.43
N ALA A 56 0.59 9.57 -3.56
CA ALA A 56 0.26 10.86 -2.94
C ALA A 56 1.44 11.43 -2.13
N HIS A 57 2.21 10.58 -1.44
CA HIS A 57 3.39 11.00 -0.68
C HIS A 57 4.64 11.24 -1.52
N ARG A 58 4.71 10.72 -2.75
CA ARG A 58 5.82 10.96 -3.69
C ARG A 58 5.65 12.23 -4.50
N GLN A 59 4.42 12.69 -4.70
CA GLN A 59 4.18 13.94 -5.40
C GLN A 59 4.57 15.10 -4.47
N PRO A 60 5.56 15.92 -4.83
CA PRO A 60 5.77 17.18 -4.13
C PRO A 60 4.48 18.01 -4.26
N PRO A 61 4.12 18.82 -3.24
CA PRO A 61 2.99 19.73 -3.38
C PRO A 61 3.21 20.59 -4.64
N PRO A 62 2.18 20.87 -5.44
CA PRO A 62 2.33 21.76 -6.58
C PRO A 62 2.90 23.08 -6.06
N LEU A 63 4.05 23.48 -6.60
CA LEU A 63 4.66 24.76 -6.26
C LEU A 63 3.63 25.85 -6.58
N PRO A 64 3.33 26.77 -5.65
CA PRO A 64 2.49 27.91 -5.98
C PRO A 64 3.19 28.72 -7.08
N HIS A 65 2.50 28.92 -8.20
CA HIS A 65 2.90 29.86 -9.25
C HIS A 65 2.59 31.29 -8.83
#